data_AF-A0A8S0FC83-F1
#
_entry.id   AF-A0A8S0FC83-F1
#
_cell.length_a   1.000
_cell.length_b   1.000
_cell.length_c   1.000
_cell.angle_alpha   90.00
_cell.angle_beta   90.00
_cell.angle_gamma   90.00
#
_symmetry.space_group_name_H-M   'P 1'
#
loop_
_entity.id
_entity.type
_entity.pdbx_description
1 polymer ?
#
loop_
_entity_poly.entity_id
_entity_poly.type
_entity_poly.pdbx_seq_one_letter_code
_entity_poly.pdbx_strand_id
1 'polypeptide(L)'
;MNNGGDLKRLISLITYKNLYAEDYHRIDQKKGMLYSIVSEYTSGKLREDYCNNLKNKIETCLTELSKLHNEEVVTEHELRSEILRPYISEKTAPRLHIMTGTGGQYDFDDVIQNENTFLSLLSNQIISIKPSGYNITITTIDKKTAQVMKEEYQERIVVLVMLSIIQKKLNNDVSRLEENIKKNRCEIQNASSYDLAFFINKMGRSGFERYIACCSTPEQHDGESITDNAANIDFIYFLLSHGYLSTDYMAYRSVFMPGSLSTEDNNFIRAVTSGRLPDETAKMPLSNIANTVAKLHGLGILMHDNAWHPQILWYLMRNDTNSLKTIIRYQDEDAGRGRSRTADGKTGQ
;
A
#
# COMPACT_ATOMS: atom_id res chain seq x y z
N MET A 1 23.78 -13.24 -11.35
CA MET A 1 23.78 -11.98 -12.13
C MET A 1 22.52 -11.94 -12.97
N ASN A 2 21.67 -10.92 -12.81
CA ASN A 2 20.34 -10.83 -13.41
C ASN A 2 20.38 -10.11 -14.77
N ASN A 3 21.15 -10.65 -15.72
CA ASN A 3 21.42 -10.00 -17.01
C ASN A 3 20.15 -9.69 -17.83
N GLY A 4 19.07 -10.45 -17.62
CA GLY A 4 17.79 -10.23 -18.29
C GLY A 4 17.00 -9.03 -17.77
N GLY A 5 17.13 -8.68 -16.49
CA GLY A 5 16.52 -7.48 -15.91
C GLY A 5 17.17 -6.22 -16.46
N ASP A 6 18.50 -6.18 -16.45
CA ASP A 6 19.30 -5.04 -16.92
C ASP A 6 19.10 -4.79 -18.42
N LEU A 7 18.95 -5.86 -19.23
CA LEU A 7 18.66 -5.73 -20.66
C LEU A 7 17.28 -5.11 -20.92
N LYS A 8 16.24 -5.52 -20.18
CA LYS A 8 14.90 -4.94 -20.29
C LYS A 8 14.93 -3.45 -19.94
N ARG A 9 15.59 -3.09 -18.83
CA ARG A 9 15.79 -1.69 -18.40
C ARG A 9 16.49 -0.86 -19.48
N LEU A 10 17.57 -1.41 -20.05
CA LEU A 10 18.35 -0.73 -21.09
C LEU A 10 17.52 -0.53 -22.37
N ILE A 11 16.85 -1.57 -22.86
CA ILE A 11 16.00 -1.49 -24.05
C ILE A 11 14.90 -0.46 -23.82
N SER A 12 14.23 -0.49 -22.67
CA SER A 12 13.18 0.48 -22.36
C SER A 12 13.70 1.92 -22.30
N LEU A 13 14.93 2.13 -21.81
CA LEU A 13 15.56 3.46 -21.86
C LEU A 13 15.94 3.87 -23.29
N ILE A 14 16.36 2.94 -24.16
CA ILE A 14 16.60 3.20 -25.59
C ILE A 14 15.30 3.61 -26.27
N THR A 15 14.23 2.82 -26.07
CA THR A 15 12.93 3.11 -26.66
C THR A 15 12.40 4.44 -26.15
N TYR A 16 12.54 4.73 -24.86
CA TYR A 16 12.16 6.02 -24.30
C TYR A 16 13.01 7.17 -24.86
N LYS A 17 14.34 7.02 -24.98
CA LYS A 17 15.22 8.03 -25.60
C LYS A 17 14.81 8.33 -27.05
N ASN A 18 14.45 7.30 -27.83
CA ASN A 18 14.14 7.44 -29.25
C ASN A 18 12.74 8.00 -29.49
N LEU A 19 11.75 7.62 -28.67
CA LEU A 19 10.37 8.09 -28.80
C LEU A 19 10.12 9.44 -28.09
N TYR A 20 10.88 9.74 -27.03
CA TYR A 20 10.73 10.95 -26.21
C TYR A 20 12.07 11.70 -26.09
N ALA A 21 12.70 11.98 -27.22
CA ALA A 21 14.02 12.60 -27.25
C ALA A 21 14.03 13.95 -26.50
N GLU A 22 13.00 14.78 -26.67
CA GLU A 22 12.91 16.08 -26.01
C GLU A 22 12.84 15.95 -24.48
N ASP A 23 11.95 15.09 -23.96
CA ASP A 23 11.86 14.85 -22.52
C ASP A 23 13.15 14.22 -21.97
N TYR A 24 13.76 13.32 -22.72
CA TYR A 24 15.03 12.68 -22.37
C TYR A 24 16.20 13.66 -22.28
N HIS A 25 16.25 14.66 -23.16
CA HIS A 25 17.27 15.71 -23.13
C HIS A 25 17.07 16.67 -21.96
N ARG A 26 15.82 16.93 -21.56
CA ARG A 26 15.48 17.80 -20.42
C ARG A 26 15.91 17.23 -19.07
N ILE A 27 16.13 15.91 -18.97
CA ILE A 27 16.57 15.26 -17.73
C ILE A 27 17.87 15.86 -17.16
N ASP A 28 18.83 16.24 -18.02
CA ASP A 28 20.09 16.88 -17.57
C ASP A 28 19.87 18.20 -16.85
N GLN A 29 18.80 18.90 -17.23
CA GLN A 29 18.42 20.18 -16.65
C GLN A 29 17.56 20.02 -15.39
N LYS A 30 17.41 18.78 -14.87
CA LYS A 30 16.47 18.44 -13.80
C LYS A 30 15.03 18.85 -14.16
N LYS A 31 14.69 18.69 -15.44
CA LYS A 31 13.40 19.01 -16.03
C LYS A 31 12.87 17.80 -16.81
N GLY A 32 11.61 17.89 -17.21
CA GLY A 32 10.96 16.84 -17.99
C GLY A 32 10.11 15.90 -17.14
N MET A 33 9.14 15.28 -17.78
CA MET A 33 8.12 14.41 -17.22
C MET A 33 8.73 13.25 -16.44
N LEU A 34 9.68 12.51 -17.02
CA LEU A 34 10.31 11.39 -16.31
C LEU A 34 11.06 11.84 -15.05
N TYR A 35 11.83 12.91 -15.16
CA TYR A 35 12.55 13.45 -14.00
C TYR A 35 11.57 13.89 -12.91
N SER A 36 10.51 14.62 -13.27
CA SER A 36 9.49 15.07 -12.32
C SER A 36 8.84 13.90 -11.58
N ILE A 37 8.39 12.86 -12.29
CA ILE A 37 7.77 11.67 -11.67
C ILE A 37 8.75 10.97 -10.70
N VAL A 38 9.98 10.73 -11.14
CA VAL A 38 10.99 10.07 -10.30
C VAL A 38 11.35 10.93 -9.10
N SER A 39 11.50 12.24 -9.29
CA SER A 39 11.83 13.19 -8.23
C SER A 39 10.75 13.22 -7.15
N GLU A 40 9.48 13.18 -7.53
CA GLU A 40 8.33 13.20 -6.61
C GLU A 40 8.16 11.88 -5.84
N TYR A 41 8.57 10.77 -6.44
CA TYR A 41 8.71 9.51 -5.70
C TYR A 41 9.87 9.59 -4.70
N THR A 42 11.04 10.07 -5.13
CA THR A 42 12.22 10.16 -4.26
C THR A 42 12.09 11.18 -3.14
N SER A 43 11.32 12.26 -3.35
CA SER A 43 11.00 13.27 -2.33
C SER A 43 10.03 12.73 -1.28
N GLY A 44 9.31 11.63 -1.58
CA GLY A 44 8.28 11.05 -0.74
C GLY A 44 6.88 11.65 -0.95
N LYS A 45 6.72 12.69 -1.79
CA LYS A 45 5.43 13.33 -2.03
C LYS A 45 4.39 12.38 -2.63
N LEU A 46 4.80 11.53 -3.58
CA LEU A 46 3.89 10.52 -4.16
C LEU A 46 3.33 9.56 -3.09
N ARG A 47 4.15 9.24 -2.08
CA ARG A 47 3.75 8.41 -0.94
C ARG A 47 2.82 9.16 0.00
N GLU A 48 3.12 10.42 0.28
CA GLU A 48 2.30 11.28 1.12
C GLU A 48 0.89 11.45 0.54
N ASP A 49 0.79 11.78 -0.76
CA ASP A 49 -0.48 11.91 -1.48
C ASP A 49 -1.29 10.60 -1.43
N TYR A 50 -0.61 9.46 -1.63
CA TYR A 50 -1.22 8.13 -1.51
C TYR A 50 -1.77 7.88 -0.09
N CYS A 51 -0.96 8.15 0.94
CA CYS A 51 -1.36 7.96 2.33
C CYS A 51 -2.52 8.89 2.72
N ASN A 52 -2.51 10.13 2.25
CA ASN A 52 -3.59 11.09 2.51
C ASN A 52 -4.89 10.65 1.85
N ASN A 53 -4.84 10.11 0.62
CA ASN A 53 -6.02 9.53 -0.02
C ASN A 53 -6.60 8.37 0.80
N LEU A 54 -5.75 7.47 1.31
CA LEU A 54 -6.18 6.36 2.16
C LEU A 54 -6.75 6.83 3.51
N LYS A 55 -6.17 7.86 4.12
CA LYS A 55 -6.72 8.48 5.35
C LYS A 55 -8.12 9.04 5.12
N ASN A 56 -8.34 9.76 4.01
CA ASN A 56 -9.66 10.30 3.67
C ASN A 56 -10.69 9.17 3.46
N LYS A 57 -10.29 8.06 2.83
CA LYS A 57 -11.14 6.86 2.71
C LYS A 57 -11.48 6.24 4.06
N ILE A 58 -10.51 6.16 4.97
CA ILE A 58 -10.74 5.67 6.34
C ILE A 58 -11.72 6.58 7.08
N GLU A 59 -11.53 7.90 6.99
CA GLU A 59 -12.42 8.88 7.62
C GLU A 59 -13.86 8.74 7.09
N THR A 60 -14.01 8.61 5.78
CA THR A 60 -15.32 8.35 5.15
C THR A 60 -15.96 7.09 5.72
N CYS A 61 -15.22 5.98 5.80
CA CYS A 61 -15.73 4.73 6.36
C CYS A 61 -16.10 4.87 7.85
N LEU A 62 -15.33 5.61 8.64
CA LEU A 62 -15.62 5.87 10.06
C LEU A 62 -16.89 6.70 10.23
N THR A 63 -17.11 7.70 9.37
CA THR A 63 -18.36 8.50 9.39
C THR A 63 -19.58 7.70 8.95
N GLU A 64 -19.42 6.68 8.11
CA GLU A 64 -20.50 5.76 7.76
C GLU A 64 -20.79 4.83 8.93
N LEU A 65 -19.76 4.22 9.54
CA LEU A 65 -19.93 3.36 10.72
C LEU A 65 -20.64 4.07 11.89
N SER A 66 -20.31 5.32 12.16
CA SER A 66 -20.96 6.08 13.24
C SER A 66 -22.44 6.34 12.97
N LYS A 67 -22.86 6.47 11.71
CA LYS A 67 -24.28 6.58 11.32
C LYS A 67 -25.00 5.26 11.51
N LEU A 68 -24.37 4.14 11.17
CA LEU A 68 -24.98 2.80 11.29
C LEU A 68 -25.13 2.36 12.75
N HIS A 69 -24.26 2.81 13.66
CA HIS A 69 -24.31 2.37 15.06
C HIS A 69 -25.46 3.00 15.88
N ASN A 70 -26.10 4.07 15.39
CA ASN A 70 -27.13 4.82 16.13
C ASN A 70 -28.56 4.26 16.01
N GLU A 71 -28.76 3.07 15.45
CA GLU A 71 -30.07 2.42 15.39
C GLU A 71 -30.26 1.45 16.56
N GLU A 72 -31.12 1.81 17.52
CA GLU A 72 -31.46 0.97 18.69
C GLU A 72 -32.42 -0.16 18.27
N VAL A 73 -32.16 -1.38 18.74
CA VAL A 73 -32.84 -2.61 18.30
C VAL A 73 -33.80 -3.10 19.38
N VAL A 74 -35.10 -3.16 19.04
CA VAL A 74 -36.10 -3.89 19.84
C VAL A 74 -36.16 -5.33 19.35
N THR A 75 -36.01 -6.29 20.26
CA THR A 75 -36.06 -7.73 19.97
C THR A 75 -37.48 -8.30 20.04
N GLU A 76 -37.74 -9.43 19.37
CA GLU A 76 -39.07 -10.10 19.38
C GLU A 76 -39.55 -10.50 20.78
N HIS A 77 -38.59 -10.77 21.67
CA HIS A 77 -38.83 -11.04 23.09
C HIS A 77 -39.28 -9.77 23.82
N GLU A 78 -38.58 -8.65 23.62
CA GLU A 78 -38.93 -7.36 24.23
C GLU A 78 -40.31 -6.88 23.79
N LEU A 79 -40.69 -7.11 22.52
CA LEU A 79 -42.02 -6.77 22.02
C LEU A 79 -43.14 -7.52 22.78
N ARG A 80 -42.96 -8.82 23.04
CA ARG A 80 -43.95 -9.62 23.80
C ARG A 80 -44.00 -9.21 25.26
N SER A 81 -42.84 -8.92 25.86
CA SER A 81 -42.74 -8.37 27.21
C SER A 81 -43.46 -7.02 27.31
N GLU A 82 -43.26 -6.12 26.34
CA GLU A 82 -43.88 -4.80 26.28
C GLU A 82 -45.41 -4.89 26.22
N ILE A 83 -45.96 -5.76 25.38
CA ILE A 83 -47.40 -5.95 25.23
C ILE A 83 -48.03 -6.49 26.52
N LEU A 84 -47.33 -7.36 27.27
CA LEU A 84 -47.83 -7.91 28.53
C LEU A 84 -47.56 -7.01 29.76
N ARG A 85 -46.67 -6.04 29.63
CA ARG A 85 -46.22 -5.13 30.69
C ARG A 85 -47.33 -4.40 31.45
N PRO A 86 -48.47 -4.01 30.82
CA PRO A 86 -49.60 -3.42 31.54
C PRO A 86 -50.22 -4.34 32.60
N TYR A 87 -50.00 -5.66 32.49
CA TYR A 87 -50.61 -6.65 33.36
C TYR A 87 -49.61 -7.36 34.27
N ILE A 88 -48.39 -7.57 33.78
CA ILE A 88 -47.33 -8.28 34.50
C ILE A 88 -46.02 -7.53 34.28
N SER A 89 -45.45 -7.01 35.37
CA SER A 89 -44.09 -6.46 35.36
C SER A 89 -43.05 -7.56 35.64
N GLU A 90 -41.80 -7.35 35.23
CA GLU A 90 -40.67 -8.25 35.53
C GLU A 90 -40.53 -8.55 37.03
N LYS A 91 -40.82 -7.57 37.90
CA LYS A 91 -40.76 -7.75 39.36
C LYS A 91 -41.86 -8.65 39.90
N THR A 92 -43.00 -8.71 39.21
CA THR A 92 -44.17 -9.47 39.62
C THR A 92 -44.27 -10.83 38.93
N ALA A 93 -43.65 -10.99 37.76
CA ALA A 93 -43.70 -12.20 36.94
C ALA A 93 -43.40 -13.50 37.71
N PRO A 94 -42.34 -13.61 38.55
CA PRO A 94 -42.02 -14.86 39.24
C PRO A 94 -43.07 -15.32 40.26
N ARG A 95 -44.01 -14.44 40.63
CA ARG A 95 -45.05 -14.69 41.64
C ARG A 95 -46.42 -14.91 41.03
N LEU A 96 -46.55 -14.81 39.70
CA LEU A 96 -47.81 -14.84 38.99
C LEU A 96 -47.80 -15.99 37.96
N HIS A 97 -48.98 -16.52 37.68
CA HIS A 97 -49.21 -17.44 36.57
C HIS A 97 -50.45 -17.00 35.78
N ILE A 98 -50.45 -17.32 34.49
CA ILE A 98 -51.53 -16.98 33.58
C ILE A 98 -52.40 -18.22 33.38
N MET A 99 -53.69 -18.12 33.69
CA MET A 99 -54.67 -19.18 33.50
C MET A 99 -55.65 -18.85 32.38
N THR A 100 -55.98 -19.83 31.55
CA THR A 100 -57.06 -19.69 30.56
C THR A 100 -58.37 -20.26 31.11
N GLY A 101 -59.50 -19.77 30.60
CA GLY A 101 -60.82 -20.31 30.93
C GLY A 101 -61.00 -21.81 30.59
N THR A 102 -60.13 -22.37 29.76
CA THR A 102 -60.06 -23.80 29.41
C THR A 102 -59.24 -24.65 30.39
N GLY A 103 -58.66 -24.03 31.43
CA GLY A 103 -57.85 -24.72 32.44
C GLY A 103 -56.35 -24.84 32.10
N GLY A 104 -55.89 -24.22 31.02
CA GLY A 104 -54.46 -24.14 30.70
C GLY A 104 -53.74 -23.18 31.63
N GLN A 105 -52.54 -23.58 32.08
CA GLN A 105 -51.66 -22.74 32.90
C GLN A 105 -50.39 -22.43 32.10
N TYR A 106 -50.00 -21.16 32.11
CA TYR A 106 -48.84 -20.64 31.39
C TYR A 106 -47.92 -19.88 32.35
N ASP A 107 -46.62 -20.14 32.23
CA ASP A 107 -45.59 -19.30 32.82
C ASP A 107 -45.38 -18.05 31.96
N PHE A 108 -45.05 -16.93 32.59
CA PHE A 108 -44.75 -15.68 31.92
C PHE A 108 -43.52 -15.80 31.03
N ASP A 109 -42.45 -16.45 31.51
CA ASP A 109 -41.22 -16.60 30.74
C ASP A 109 -41.44 -17.46 29.49
N ASP A 110 -42.24 -18.54 29.61
CA ASP A 110 -42.60 -19.40 28.47
C ASP A 110 -43.38 -18.65 27.39
N VAL A 111 -44.27 -17.74 27.80
CA VAL A 111 -45.08 -16.90 26.90
C VAL A 111 -44.21 -15.86 26.20
N ILE A 112 -43.25 -15.25 26.89
CA ILE A 112 -42.34 -14.25 26.29
C ILE A 112 -41.25 -14.92 25.43
N GLN A 113 -40.87 -16.17 25.69
CA GLN A 113 -39.90 -16.87 24.84
C GLN A 113 -40.53 -17.52 23.61
N ASN A 114 -41.75 -18.05 23.70
CA ASN A 114 -42.39 -18.79 22.61
C ASN A 114 -43.59 -18.04 21.99
N GLU A 115 -43.46 -17.64 20.73
CA GLU A 115 -44.51 -16.94 19.97
C GLU A 115 -45.79 -17.77 19.85
N ASN A 116 -45.69 -19.09 19.63
CA ASN A 116 -46.86 -19.94 19.50
C ASN A 116 -47.65 -19.99 20.82
N THR A 117 -46.94 -20.03 21.95
CA THR A 117 -47.53 -19.98 23.29
C THR A 117 -48.23 -18.64 23.52
N PHE A 118 -47.60 -17.53 23.13
CA PHE A 118 -48.19 -16.19 23.19
C PHE A 118 -49.47 -16.05 22.34
N LEU A 119 -49.43 -16.47 21.07
CA LEU A 119 -50.59 -16.41 20.17
C LEU A 119 -51.72 -17.35 20.61
N SER A 120 -51.37 -18.53 21.14
CA SER A 120 -52.31 -19.48 21.72
C SER A 120 -53.00 -18.87 22.95
N LEU A 121 -52.23 -18.25 23.85
CA LEU A 121 -52.74 -17.57 25.03
C LEU A 121 -53.78 -16.52 24.64
N LEU A 122 -53.44 -15.60 23.71
CA LEU A 122 -54.31 -14.52 23.26
C LEU A 122 -55.55 -14.99 22.46
N SER A 123 -55.57 -16.25 22.02
CA SER A 123 -56.72 -16.83 21.31
C SER A 123 -57.80 -17.38 22.25
N ASN A 124 -57.58 -17.35 23.57
CA ASN A 124 -58.54 -17.83 24.57
C ASN A 124 -59.65 -16.81 24.87
N GLN A 125 -60.80 -17.31 25.32
CA GLN A 125 -61.98 -16.48 25.64
C GLN A 125 -61.79 -15.58 26.87
N ILE A 126 -61.10 -16.10 27.90
CA ILE A 126 -60.83 -15.41 29.16
C ILE A 126 -59.43 -15.81 29.62
N ILE A 127 -58.62 -14.81 29.94
CA ILE A 127 -57.28 -14.97 30.52
C ILE A 127 -57.32 -14.38 31.92
N SER A 128 -56.88 -15.13 32.93
CA SER A 128 -56.85 -14.71 34.33
C SER A 128 -55.41 -14.71 34.84
N ILE A 129 -55.00 -13.64 35.51
CA ILE A 129 -53.69 -13.57 36.16
C ILE A 129 -53.88 -13.85 37.64
N LYS A 130 -53.14 -14.84 38.14
CA LYS A 130 -53.27 -15.34 39.51
C LYS A 130 -51.92 -15.42 40.20
N PRO A 131 -51.84 -15.23 41.54
CA PRO A 131 -50.62 -15.47 42.29
C PRO A 131 -50.37 -16.97 42.45
N SER A 132 -49.11 -17.37 42.30
CA SER A 132 -48.69 -18.76 42.47
C SER A 132 -49.01 -19.26 43.88
N GLY A 133 -49.78 -20.35 43.97
CA GLY A 133 -50.18 -20.98 45.24
C GLY A 133 -51.54 -20.54 45.81
N TYR A 134 -52.22 -19.56 45.22
CA TYR A 134 -53.54 -19.11 45.68
C TYR A 134 -54.54 -19.03 44.54
N ASN A 135 -55.77 -19.54 44.75
CA ASN A 135 -56.82 -19.49 43.73
C ASN A 135 -57.59 -18.15 43.77
N ILE A 136 -56.86 -17.04 43.65
CA ILE A 136 -57.41 -15.68 43.64
C ILE A 136 -57.04 -15.04 42.31
N THR A 137 -58.02 -14.45 41.62
CA THR A 137 -57.80 -13.72 40.37
C THR A 137 -57.47 -12.26 40.69
N ILE A 138 -56.31 -11.78 40.23
CA ILE A 138 -55.88 -10.38 40.40
C ILE A 138 -56.50 -9.52 39.32
N THR A 139 -56.45 -10.00 38.08
CA THR A 139 -57.06 -9.32 36.93
C THR A 139 -57.44 -10.33 35.86
N THR A 140 -58.37 -9.94 35.00
CA THR A 140 -58.84 -10.73 33.86
C THR A 140 -58.72 -9.92 32.59
N ILE A 141 -58.19 -10.54 31.53
CA ILE A 141 -58.17 -9.99 30.18
C ILE A 141 -59.32 -10.67 29.42
N ASP A 142 -60.26 -9.86 28.95
CA ASP A 142 -61.39 -10.32 28.16
C ASP A 142 -60.99 -10.56 26.70
N LYS A 143 -61.82 -11.29 25.97
CA LYS A 143 -61.59 -11.64 24.56
C LYS A 143 -61.31 -10.43 23.65
N LYS A 144 -61.99 -9.30 23.86
CA LYS A 144 -61.82 -8.12 23.01
C LYS A 144 -60.44 -7.50 23.24
N THR A 145 -60.02 -7.38 24.50
CA THR A 145 -58.69 -6.87 24.87
C THR A 145 -57.58 -7.80 24.38
N ALA A 146 -57.73 -9.12 24.55
CA ALA A 146 -56.77 -10.10 24.04
C ALA A 146 -56.62 -10.08 22.50
N GLN A 147 -57.73 -9.85 21.79
CA GLN A 147 -57.72 -9.68 20.33
C GLN A 147 -56.98 -8.41 19.90
N VAL A 148 -57.16 -7.28 20.60
CA VAL A 148 -56.42 -6.04 20.34
C VAL A 148 -54.92 -6.23 20.55
N MET A 149 -54.51 -6.92 21.63
CA MET A 149 -53.10 -7.23 21.90
C MET A 149 -52.49 -8.12 20.80
N LYS A 150 -53.29 -9.04 20.26
CA LYS A 150 -52.86 -9.93 19.16
C LYS A 150 -52.66 -9.17 17.86
N GLU A 151 -53.58 -8.27 17.53
CA GLU A 151 -53.48 -7.41 16.35
C GLU A 151 -52.28 -6.47 16.46
N GLU A 152 -52.07 -5.84 17.62
CA GLU A 152 -50.90 -4.99 17.90
C GLU A 152 -49.58 -5.77 17.76
N TYR A 153 -49.51 -6.99 18.30
CA TYR A 153 -48.34 -7.85 18.12
C TYR A 153 -48.10 -8.18 16.64
N GLN A 154 -49.15 -8.57 15.90
CA GLN A 154 -49.05 -8.97 14.49
C GLN A 154 -48.62 -7.81 13.58
N GLU A 155 -49.07 -6.59 13.86
CA GLU A 155 -48.61 -5.40 13.12
C GLU A 155 -47.14 -5.10 13.42
N ARG A 156 -46.76 -5.16 14.70
CA ARG A 156 -45.39 -4.79 15.13
C ARG A 156 -44.34 -5.86 14.79
N ILE A 157 -44.69 -7.15 14.81
CA ILE A 157 -43.76 -8.23 14.47
C ILE A 157 -43.35 -8.19 13.01
N VAL A 158 -44.24 -7.80 12.09
CA VAL A 158 -43.91 -7.62 10.66
C VAL A 158 -42.87 -6.52 10.49
N VAL A 159 -43.03 -5.41 11.20
CA VAL A 159 -42.06 -4.31 11.20
C VAL A 159 -40.72 -4.76 11.79
N LEU A 160 -40.74 -5.52 12.90
CA LEU A 160 -39.55 -6.03 13.58
C LEU A 160 -38.79 -7.04 12.70
N VAL A 161 -39.48 -7.99 12.06
CA VAL A 161 -38.86 -8.93 11.11
C VAL A 161 -38.20 -8.15 9.96
N MET A 162 -38.84 -7.10 9.45
CA MET A 162 -38.24 -6.24 8.42
C MET A 162 -36.99 -5.51 8.94
N LEU A 163 -37.03 -4.97 10.16
CA LEU A 163 -35.88 -4.37 10.84
C LEU A 163 -34.74 -5.39 11.04
N SER A 164 -35.03 -6.64 11.36
CA SER A 164 -34.01 -7.70 11.54
C SER A 164 -33.27 -8.01 10.22
N ILE A 165 -33.96 -7.95 9.09
CA ILE A 165 -33.37 -8.12 7.75
C ILE A 165 -32.47 -6.92 7.43
N ILE A 166 -32.93 -5.71 7.76
CA ILE A 166 -32.14 -4.48 7.59
C ILE A 166 -30.88 -4.55 8.45
N GLN A 167 -30.96 -5.01 9.69
CA GLN A 167 -29.81 -5.20 10.58
C GLN A 167 -28.82 -6.24 10.07
N LYS A 168 -29.29 -7.36 9.50
CA LYS A 168 -28.37 -8.33 8.88
C LYS A 168 -27.59 -7.70 7.73
N LYS A 169 -28.23 -6.85 6.92
CA LYS A 169 -27.54 -6.07 5.88
C LYS A 169 -26.58 -5.05 6.49
N LEU A 170 -27.03 -4.33 7.52
CA LEU A 170 -26.23 -3.37 8.29
C LEU A 170 -24.95 -4.01 8.83
N ASN A 171 -25.05 -5.18 9.47
CA ASN A 171 -23.91 -5.91 10.02
C ASN A 171 -22.93 -6.39 8.94
N ASN A 172 -23.44 -6.78 7.77
CA ASN A 172 -22.60 -7.13 6.63
C ASN A 172 -21.88 -5.89 6.07
N ASP A 173 -22.59 -4.76 5.99
CA ASP A 173 -22.02 -3.47 5.58
C ASP A 173 -20.97 -2.96 6.58
N VAL A 174 -21.22 -3.09 7.89
CA VAL A 174 -20.26 -2.80 8.98
C VAL A 174 -19.02 -3.67 8.83
N SER A 175 -19.19 -4.99 8.67
CA SER A 175 -18.07 -5.92 8.50
C SER A 175 -17.21 -5.55 7.28
N ARG A 176 -17.85 -5.18 6.17
CA ARG A 176 -17.16 -4.72 4.95
C ARG A 176 -16.42 -3.41 5.17
N LEU A 177 -17.00 -2.45 5.89
CA LEU A 177 -16.36 -1.17 6.21
C LEU A 177 -15.14 -1.36 7.14
N GLU A 178 -15.26 -2.21 8.16
CA GLU A 178 -14.15 -2.56 9.04
C GLU A 178 -12.99 -3.24 8.29
N GLU A 179 -13.30 -4.17 7.37
CA GLU A 179 -12.30 -4.81 6.52
C GLU A 179 -11.58 -3.79 5.63
N ASN A 180 -12.32 -2.86 5.02
CA ASN A 180 -11.75 -1.78 4.22
C ASN A 180 -10.84 -0.86 5.05
N ILE A 181 -11.24 -0.50 6.27
CA ILE A 181 -10.40 0.30 7.19
C ILE A 181 -9.12 -0.46 7.52
N LYS A 182 -9.22 -1.76 7.87
CA LYS A 182 -8.07 -2.61 8.17
C LYS A 182 -7.12 -2.68 6.99
N LYS A 183 -7.64 -2.92 5.79
CA LYS A 183 -6.87 -2.98 4.54
C LYS A 183 -6.15 -1.65 4.27
N ASN A 184 -6.86 -0.52 4.34
CA ASN A 184 -6.27 0.80 4.10
C ASN A 184 -5.17 1.14 5.13
N ARG A 185 -5.35 0.76 6.40
CA ARG A 185 -4.32 0.93 7.44
C ARG A 185 -3.06 0.10 7.14
N CYS A 186 -3.22 -1.16 6.73
CA CYS A 186 -2.09 -1.99 6.32
C CYS A 186 -1.36 -1.40 5.10
N GLU A 187 -2.10 -0.87 4.12
CA GLU A 187 -1.48 -0.22 2.95
C GLU A 187 -0.69 1.05 3.35
N ILE A 188 -1.17 1.86 4.31
CA ILE A 188 -0.42 3.01 4.83
C ILE A 188 0.86 2.55 5.53
N GLN A 189 0.79 1.51 6.36
CA GLN A 189 1.97 0.98 7.07
C GLN A 189 3.04 0.46 6.10
N ASN A 190 2.61 -0.18 5.01
CA ASN A 190 3.51 -0.75 4.00
C ASN A 190 3.95 0.26 2.94
N ALA A 191 3.44 1.50 2.97
CA ALA A 191 3.69 2.50 1.94
C ALA A 191 5.18 2.82 1.73
N SER A 192 6.01 2.61 2.76
CA SER A 192 7.46 2.79 2.69
C SER A 192 8.20 1.74 1.87
N SER A 193 7.62 0.55 1.74
CA SER A 193 8.23 -0.62 1.10
C SER A 193 7.90 -0.73 -0.40
N TYR A 194 6.99 0.09 -0.90
CA TYR A 194 6.54 0.04 -2.29
C TYR A 194 7.46 0.79 -3.25
N ASP A 195 7.66 0.23 -4.44
CA ASP A 195 8.44 0.82 -5.52
C ASP A 195 7.63 1.84 -6.33
N LEU A 196 8.29 2.56 -7.24
CA LEU A 196 7.62 3.54 -8.10
C LEU A 196 6.49 2.89 -8.92
N ALA A 197 6.73 1.68 -9.44
CA ALA A 197 5.77 0.94 -10.26
C ALA A 197 4.44 0.72 -9.52
N PHE A 198 4.48 0.38 -8.23
CA PHE A 198 3.28 0.25 -7.40
C PHE A 198 2.44 1.52 -7.39
N PHE A 199 3.04 2.68 -7.14
CA PHE A 199 2.30 3.95 -7.05
C PHE A 199 1.69 4.34 -8.40
N ILE A 200 2.42 4.13 -9.50
CA ILE A 200 1.90 4.36 -10.85
C ILE A 200 0.72 3.43 -11.16
N ASN A 201 0.79 2.15 -10.81
CA ASN A 201 -0.32 1.21 -10.98
C ASN A 201 -1.55 1.60 -10.13
N LYS A 202 -1.35 2.00 -8.88
CA LYS A 202 -2.43 2.39 -7.97
C LYS A 202 -3.14 3.67 -8.42
N MET A 203 -2.40 4.60 -9.02
CA MET A 203 -2.97 5.81 -9.60
C MET A 203 -3.80 5.51 -10.86
N GLY A 204 -3.40 4.46 -11.60
CA GLY A 204 -4.05 4.03 -12.82
C GLY A 204 -3.85 5.02 -13.97
N ARG A 205 -4.27 4.61 -15.18
CA ARG A 205 -4.10 5.41 -16.40
C ARG A 205 -4.69 6.82 -16.30
N SER A 206 -5.94 6.94 -15.85
CA SER A 206 -6.64 8.23 -15.75
C SER A 206 -6.07 9.14 -14.66
N GLY A 207 -5.57 8.55 -13.57
CA GLY A 207 -4.82 9.29 -12.56
C GLY A 207 -3.48 9.79 -13.13
N PHE A 208 -2.79 8.93 -13.87
CA PHE A 208 -1.54 9.24 -14.58
C PHE A 208 -1.68 10.40 -15.54
N GLU A 209 -2.65 10.37 -16.44
CA GLU A 209 -2.94 11.48 -17.37
C GLU A 209 -3.17 12.81 -16.63
N ARG A 210 -3.96 12.82 -15.55
CA ARG A 210 -4.18 14.03 -14.73
C ARG A 210 -2.91 14.52 -14.06
N TYR A 211 -2.11 13.60 -13.53
CA TYR A 211 -0.85 13.94 -12.87
C TYR A 211 0.13 14.61 -13.84
N ILE A 212 0.27 14.07 -15.05
CA ILE A 212 1.11 14.64 -16.10
C ILE A 212 0.63 16.03 -16.52
N ALA A 213 -0.68 16.21 -16.66
CA ALA A 213 -1.26 17.52 -16.95
C ALA A 213 -0.95 18.56 -15.86
N CYS A 214 -0.85 18.15 -14.59
CA CYS A 214 -0.44 19.03 -13.48
C CYS A 214 1.08 19.28 -13.41
N CYS A 215 1.91 18.38 -13.91
CA CYS A 215 3.37 18.52 -13.91
C CYS A 215 3.92 19.35 -15.08
N SER A 216 3.18 19.47 -16.18
CA SER A 216 3.55 20.30 -17.32
C SER A 216 3.32 21.78 -17.00
N THR A 217 4.35 22.50 -16.58
CA THR A 217 4.30 23.96 -16.50
C THR A 217 4.09 24.54 -17.90
N PRO A 218 3.21 25.55 -18.08
CA PRO A 218 2.97 26.22 -19.35
C PRO A 218 4.13 27.19 -19.66
N GLU A 219 5.32 26.65 -19.90
CA GLU A 219 6.40 27.40 -20.53
C GLU A 219 6.48 26.97 -22.00
N GLN A 220 5.76 27.76 -22.80
CA GLN A 220 5.88 27.99 -24.25
C GLN A 220 6.73 26.98 -25.05
N HIS A 221 6.08 26.23 -25.94
CA HIS A 221 6.58 26.13 -27.31
C HIS A 221 5.46 25.83 -28.31
N ASP A 222 5.64 26.43 -29.49
CA ASP A 222 4.84 26.35 -30.71
C ASP A 222 4.21 24.98 -30.99
N GLY A 223 2.91 25.03 -31.31
CA GLY A 223 2.48 24.66 -32.66
C GLY A 223 2.43 23.19 -33.09
N GLU A 224 2.66 22.20 -32.23
CA GLU A 224 2.36 20.79 -32.59
C GLU A 224 1.28 20.16 -31.70
N SER A 225 0.28 19.62 -32.39
CA SER A 225 -1.03 19.25 -31.88
C SER A 225 -1.00 18.13 -30.84
N ILE A 226 -1.70 18.38 -29.73
CA ILE A 226 -1.95 17.55 -28.54
C ILE A 226 -2.56 16.16 -28.84
N THR A 227 -2.87 15.83 -30.09
CA THR A 227 -3.45 14.54 -30.49
C THR A 227 -2.46 13.36 -30.44
N ASP A 228 -1.15 13.60 -30.55
CA ASP A 228 -0.12 12.57 -30.38
C ASP A 228 0.20 12.27 -28.90
N ASN A 229 -0.33 13.04 -27.94
CA ASN A 229 0.01 12.91 -26.52
C ASN A 229 -0.60 11.68 -25.83
N ALA A 230 -1.73 11.15 -26.29
CA ALA A 230 -2.42 10.06 -25.57
C ALA A 230 -1.70 8.70 -25.70
N ALA A 231 -1.35 8.30 -26.92
CA ALA A 231 -0.56 7.08 -27.17
C ALA A 231 0.84 7.17 -26.53
N ASN A 232 1.36 8.39 -26.46
CA ASN A 232 2.63 8.70 -25.84
C ASN A 232 2.60 8.55 -24.31
N ILE A 233 1.53 9.04 -23.67
CA ILE A 233 1.32 8.85 -22.23
C ILE A 233 1.12 7.36 -21.90
N ASP A 234 0.41 6.60 -22.75
CA ASP A 234 0.16 5.18 -22.54
C ASP A 234 1.45 4.36 -22.53
N PHE A 235 2.38 4.68 -23.42
CA PHE A 235 3.66 3.99 -23.47
C PHE A 235 4.54 4.33 -22.25
N ILE A 236 4.60 5.59 -21.82
CA ILE A 236 5.35 5.96 -20.60
C ILE A 236 4.71 5.33 -19.36
N TYR A 237 3.38 5.37 -19.25
CA TYR A 237 2.64 4.70 -18.20
C TYR A 237 2.99 3.20 -18.16
N PHE A 238 3.02 2.53 -19.31
CA PHE A 238 3.39 1.12 -19.41
C PHE A 238 4.82 0.87 -18.89
N LEU A 239 5.80 1.67 -19.33
CA LEU A 239 7.20 1.51 -18.89
C LEU A 239 7.38 1.71 -17.38
N LEU A 240 6.69 2.69 -16.79
CA LEU A 240 6.79 2.98 -15.36
C LEU A 240 6.00 1.97 -14.50
N SER A 241 4.77 1.62 -14.90
CA SER A 241 3.91 0.68 -14.19
C SER A 241 4.47 -0.75 -14.15
N HIS A 242 5.23 -1.16 -15.17
CA HIS A 242 5.87 -2.49 -15.18
C HIS A 242 7.26 -2.47 -14.56
N GLY A 243 7.74 -1.30 -14.10
CA GLY A 243 9.11 -1.15 -13.64
C GLY A 243 10.10 -1.55 -14.73
N TYR A 244 9.91 -1.06 -15.95
CA TYR A 244 10.96 -1.07 -16.98
C TYR A 244 11.72 0.26 -17.00
N LEU A 245 11.05 1.34 -16.61
CA LEU A 245 11.66 2.62 -16.27
C LEU A 245 11.42 2.87 -14.77
N SER A 246 12.47 3.22 -14.02
CA SER A 246 12.42 3.38 -12.56
C SER A 246 13.44 4.41 -12.10
N THR A 247 13.57 4.60 -10.79
CA THR A 247 14.46 5.55 -10.13
C THR A 247 15.94 5.41 -10.51
N ASP A 248 16.36 4.24 -10.96
CA ASP A 248 17.72 3.90 -11.37
C ASP A 248 18.03 4.20 -12.85
N TYR A 249 17.10 4.80 -13.59
CA TYR A 249 17.25 5.12 -15.02
C TYR A 249 18.52 5.92 -15.36
N MET A 250 19.03 6.73 -14.44
CA MET A 250 20.31 7.44 -14.58
C MET A 250 21.51 6.50 -14.77
N ALA A 251 21.52 5.33 -14.13
CA ALA A 251 22.61 4.36 -14.27
C ALA A 251 22.72 3.83 -15.71
N TYR A 252 21.58 3.53 -16.33
CA TYR A 252 21.50 3.04 -17.71
C TYR A 252 21.75 4.13 -18.76
N ARG A 253 21.56 5.41 -18.39
CA ARG A 253 21.82 6.56 -19.26
C ARG A 253 23.29 6.72 -19.62
N SER A 254 24.19 6.29 -18.75
CA SER A 254 25.65 6.32 -18.98
C SER A 254 26.08 5.57 -20.25
N VAL A 255 25.29 4.58 -20.70
CA VAL A 255 25.56 3.78 -21.92
C VAL A 255 25.42 4.59 -23.21
N PHE A 256 24.71 5.73 -23.20
CA PHE A 256 24.33 6.47 -24.41
C PHE A 256 25.12 7.77 -24.66
N MET A 257 26.16 8.03 -23.88
CA MET A 257 27.00 9.23 -23.99
C MET A 257 28.21 8.95 -24.91
N PRO A 258 28.29 9.55 -26.13
CA PRO A 258 29.36 9.28 -27.09
C PRO A 258 30.73 9.68 -26.54
N GLY A 259 31.74 8.81 -26.76
CA GLY A 259 33.12 9.07 -26.37
C GLY A 259 33.44 8.83 -24.90
N SER A 260 32.56 8.23 -24.10
CA SER A 260 32.85 8.06 -22.68
C SER A 260 33.74 6.84 -22.41
N LEU A 261 33.31 5.61 -22.69
CA LEU A 261 34.06 4.37 -22.38
C LEU A 261 33.52 3.20 -23.23
N SER A 262 34.36 2.26 -23.68
CA SER A 262 33.86 1.00 -24.27
C SER A 262 33.21 0.10 -23.21
N THR A 263 32.53 -0.97 -23.64
CA THR A 263 31.98 -1.97 -22.71
C THR A 263 33.08 -2.61 -21.86
N GLU A 264 34.25 -2.84 -22.46
CA GLU A 264 35.44 -3.38 -21.82
C GLU A 264 36.00 -2.39 -20.78
N ASP A 265 36.11 -1.11 -21.14
CA ASP A 265 36.61 -0.07 -20.23
C ASP A 265 35.66 0.17 -19.05
N ASN A 266 34.34 0.11 -19.30
CA ASN A 266 33.32 0.20 -18.25
C ASN A 266 33.40 -1.00 -17.29
N ASN A 267 33.60 -2.20 -17.82
CA ASN A 267 33.80 -3.40 -17.01
C ASN A 267 35.07 -3.30 -16.16
N PHE A 268 36.15 -2.76 -16.72
CA PHE A 268 37.39 -2.51 -15.99
C PHE A 268 37.20 -1.48 -14.88
N ILE A 269 36.60 -0.32 -15.16
CA ILE A 269 36.34 0.71 -14.14
C ILE A 269 35.44 0.18 -13.04
N ARG A 270 34.44 -0.65 -13.38
CA ARG A 270 33.60 -1.33 -12.39
C ARG A 270 34.41 -2.29 -11.52
N ALA A 271 35.34 -3.05 -12.10
CA ALA A 271 36.21 -3.98 -11.38
C ALA A 271 37.16 -3.25 -10.41
N VAL A 272 37.77 -2.15 -10.85
CA VAL A 272 38.63 -1.27 -10.03
C VAL A 272 37.83 -0.69 -8.86
N THR A 273 36.66 -0.11 -9.14
CA THR A 273 35.77 0.49 -8.13
C THR A 273 35.26 -0.56 -7.13
N SER A 274 35.08 -1.81 -7.55
CA SER A 274 34.65 -2.91 -6.67
C SER A 274 35.78 -3.51 -5.83
N GLY A 275 37.03 -3.02 -5.96
CA GLY A 275 38.17 -3.52 -5.20
C GLY A 275 38.68 -4.89 -5.62
N ARG A 276 38.50 -5.29 -6.90
CA ARG A 276 39.11 -6.55 -7.39
C ARG A 276 40.63 -6.51 -7.30
N LEU A 277 41.25 -7.68 -7.19
CA LEU A 277 42.70 -7.82 -7.06
C LEU A 277 43.44 -7.28 -8.30
N PRO A 278 44.62 -6.65 -8.14
CA PRO A 278 45.41 -6.13 -9.26
C PRO A 278 45.71 -7.17 -10.36
N ASP A 279 45.94 -8.43 -9.98
CA ASP A 279 46.21 -9.52 -10.93
C ASP A 279 45.02 -9.87 -11.83
N GLU A 280 43.80 -9.56 -11.38
CA GLU A 280 42.57 -9.76 -12.15
C GLU A 280 42.30 -8.57 -13.06
N THR A 281 42.45 -7.35 -12.54
CA THR A 281 42.21 -6.13 -13.30
C THR A 281 43.27 -5.93 -14.39
N ALA A 282 44.53 -6.32 -14.15
CA ALA A 282 45.63 -6.25 -15.12
C ALA A 282 45.45 -7.13 -16.37
N LYS A 283 44.52 -8.10 -16.35
CA LYS A 283 44.23 -9.00 -17.48
C LYS A 283 43.00 -8.56 -18.28
N MET A 284 42.29 -7.51 -17.83
CA MET A 284 41.08 -7.07 -18.49
C MET A 284 41.41 -6.28 -19.77
N PRO A 285 40.70 -6.51 -20.87
CA PRO A 285 40.93 -5.73 -22.08
C PRO A 285 40.54 -4.27 -21.86
N LEU A 286 41.33 -3.35 -22.39
CA LEU A 286 40.99 -1.93 -22.54
C LEU A 286 41.06 -1.55 -24.00
N SER A 287 40.15 -0.68 -24.43
CA SER A 287 40.10 -0.19 -25.81
C SER A 287 40.25 1.33 -25.91
N ASN A 288 39.73 2.09 -24.94
CA ASN A 288 39.85 3.55 -24.91
C ASN A 288 40.60 4.03 -23.67
N ILE A 289 41.93 3.95 -23.72
CA ILE A 289 42.81 4.22 -22.59
C ILE A 289 42.72 5.69 -22.13
N ALA A 290 42.70 6.64 -23.06
CA ALA A 290 42.66 8.07 -22.70
C ALA A 290 41.40 8.43 -21.89
N ASN A 291 40.24 7.93 -22.31
CA ASN A 291 38.98 8.23 -21.64
C ASN A 291 38.83 7.40 -20.36
N THR A 292 39.39 6.20 -20.32
CA THR A 292 39.50 5.38 -19.10
C THR A 292 40.32 6.10 -18.03
N VAL A 293 41.49 6.64 -18.39
CA VAL A 293 42.34 7.41 -17.46
C VAL A 293 41.64 8.67 -16.99
N ALA A 294 41.01 9.42 -17.90
CA ALA A 294 40.23 10.61 -17.53
C ALA A 294 39.09 10.27 -16.54
N LYS A 295 38.42 9.13 -16.73
CA LYS A 295 37.37 8.67 -15.81
C LYS A 295 37.91 8.24 -14.46
N LEU A 296 38.99 7.45 -14.41
CA LEU A 296 39.62 7.04 -13.15
C LEU A 296 40.11 8.25 -12.35
N HIS A 297 40.66 9.24 -13.04
CA HIS A 297 41.05 10.51 -12.45
C HIS A 297 39.84 11.29 -11.91
N GLY A 298 38.76 11.42 -12.72
CA GLY A 298 37.53 12.09 -12.30
C GLY A 298 36.78 11.38 -11.15
N LEU A 299 36.98 10.08 -10.98
CA LEU A 299 36.46 9.29 -9.87
C LEU A 299 37.40 9.26 -8.65
N GLY A 300 38.61 9.83 -8.76
CA GLY A 300 39.59 9.85 -7.66
C GLY A 300 40.24 8.49 -7.34
N ILE A 301 40.09 7.49 -8.21
CA ILE A 301 40.53 6.10 -7.98
C ILE A 301 41.77 5.70 -8.78
N LEU A 302 42.36 6.64 -9.54
CA LEU A 302 43.56 6.39 -10.35
C LEU A 302 44.76 5.89 -9.52
N MET A 303 44.81 6.26 -8.24
CA MET A 303 45.92 5.92 -7.33
C MET A 303 45.77 4.55 -6.68
N HIS A 304 44.68 3.83 -6.91
CA HIS A 304 44.50 2.49 -6.38
C HIS A 304 45.41 1.50 -7.11
N ASP A 305 45.98 0.54 -6.38
CA ASP A 305 46.88 -0.49 -6.90
C ASP A 305 46.24 -1.30 -8.04
N ASN A 306 44.95 -1.61 -7.90
CA ASN A 306 44.17 -2.34 -8.88
C ASN A 306 43.79 -1.52 -10.13
N ALA A 307 44.04 -0.20 -10.14
CA ALA A 307 43.87 0.66 -11.30
C ALA A 307 45.11 0.69 -12.22
N TRP A 308 46.25 0.14 -11.77
CA TRP A 308 47.54 0.20 -12.47
C TRP A 308 47.68 -0.85 -13.59
N HIS A 309 46.73 -0.82 -14.51
CA HIS A 309 46.79 -1.64 -15.72
C HIS A 309 48.01 -1.27 -16.59
N PRO A 310 48.73 -2.22 -17.22
CA PRO A 310 49.93 -1.94 -18.02
C PRO A 310 49.72 -0.86 -19.10
N GLN A 311 48.58 -0.89 -19.78
CA GLN A 311 48.25 0.11 -20.81
C GLN A 311 47.96 1.51 -20.22
N ILE A 312 47.44 1.58 -18.98
CA ILE A 312 47.20 2.84 -18.27
C ILE A 312 48.54 3.45 -17.83
N LEU A 313 49.43 2.64 -17.23
CA LEU A 313 50.77 3.10 -16.84
C LEU A 313 51.56 3.60 -18.05
N TRP A 314 51.51 2.89 -19.17
CA TRP A 314 52.15 3.30 -20.41
C TRP A 314 51.60 4.62 -20.96
N TYR A 315 50.28 4.85 -20.85
CA TYR A 315 49.67 6.12 -21.22
C TYR A 315 50.13 7.27 -20.32
N LEU A 316 50.20 7.05 -19.00
CA LEU A 316 50.69 8.06 -18.04
C LEU A 316 52.16 8.40 -18.28
N MET A 317 53.01 7.41 -18.63
CA MET A 317 54.42 7.66 -19.00
C MET A 317 54.57 8.67 -20.13
N ARG A 318 53.65 8.68 -21.11
CA ARG A 318 53.71 9.58 -22.26
C ARG A 318 53.01 10.92 -22.02
N ASN A 319 51.91 10.93 -21.26
CA ASN A 319 50.99 12.07 -21.24
C ASN A 319 50.87 12.76 -19.88
N ASP A 320 51.15 12.08 -18.76
CA ASP A 320 51.04 12.64 -17.41
C ASP A 320 52.08 12.03 -16.46
N THR A 321 53.30 12.55 -16.58
CA THR A 321 54.44 12.12 -15.76
C THR A 321 54.31 12.51 -14.28
N ASN A 322 53.44 13.45 -13.92
CA ASN A 322 53.24 13.87 -12.53
C ASN A 322 52.38 12.87 -11.76
N SER A 323 51.28 12.42 -12.36
CA SER A 323 50.47 11.33 -11.79
C SER A 323 51.28 10.05 -11.66
N LEU A 324 52.13 9.73 -12.66
CA LEU A 324 53.01 8.56 -12.58
C LEU A 324 54.07 8.67 -11.48
N LYS A 325 54.74 9.82 -11.32
CA LYS A 325 55.69 10.03 -10.21
C LYS A 325 55.03 9.86 -8.85
N THR A 326 53.77 10.27 -8.73
CA THR A 326 52.99 10.10 -7.50
C THR A 326 52.69 8.63 -7.24
N ILE A 327 52.26 7.88 -8.25
CA ILE A 327 52.05 6.43 -8.18
C ILE A 327 53.32 5.68 -7.75
N ILE A 328 54.47 6.00 -8.36
CA ILE A 328 55.76 5.37 -8.01
C ILE A 328 56.14 5.65 -6.55
N ARG A 329 55.93 6.89 -6.05
CA ARG A 329 56.18 7.22 -4.65
C ARG A 329 55.26 6.45 -3.69
N TYR A 330 53.99 6.25 -4.04
CA TYR A 330 53.07 5.43 -3.25
C TYR A 330 53.51 3.96 -3.20
N GLN A 331 54.06 3.41 -4.31
CA GLN A 331 54.61 2.05 -4.33
C GLN A 331 55.84 1.90 -3.41
N ASP A 332 56.74 2.90 -3.39
CA ASP A 332 57.91 2.89 -2.50
C ASP A 332 57.52 2.96 -1.02
N GLU A 333 56.48 3.75 -0.68
CA GLU A 333 55.97 3.87 0.69
C GLU A 333 55.23 2.60 1.17
N ASP A 334 54.46 1.93 0.31
CA ASP A 334 53.80 0.65 0.65
C ASP A 334 54.78 -0.53 0.72
N ALA A 335 55.81 -0.55 -0.15
CA ALA A 335 56.92 -1.50 -0.06
C ALA A 335 57.74 -1.31 1.24
N GLY A 336 57.86 -0.06 1.71
CA GLY A 336 58.43 0.28 3.01
C GLY A 336 57.59 -0.22 4.19
N ARG A 337 56.26 -0.08 4.14
CA ARG A 337 55.34 -0.60 5.18
C ARG A 337 55.30 -2.13 5.24
N GLY A 338 55.44 -2.82 4.10
CA GLY A 338 55.55 -4.28 4.04
C GLY A 338 56.83 -4.83 4.68
N ARG A 339 57.95 -4.10 4.57
CA ARG A 339 59.22 -4.46 5.23
C ARG A 339 59.21 -4.20 6.74
N SER A 340 58.54 -3.16 7.24
CA SER A 340 58.40 -2.97 8.69
C SER A 340 57.49 -4.00 9.36
N ARG A 341 56.44 -4.50 8.67
CA ARG A 341 55.55 -5.54 9.23
C ARG A 341 56.17 -6.94 9.31
N THR A 342 57.25 -7.21 8.58
CA THR A 342 57.93 -8.51 8.63
C THR A 342 59.07 -8.57 9.66
N ALA A 343 59.45 -7.44 10.26
CA ALA A 343 60.47 -7.38 11.31
C ALA A 343 59.93 -7.61 12.75
N ASP A 344 58.66 -7.33 13.01
CA ASP A 344 58.06 -7.43 14.37
C ASP A 344 57.38 -8.79 14.67
N GLY A 345 57.57 -9.81 13.82
CA GLY A 345 56.87 -11.11 13.91
C GLY A 345 57.73 -12.32 14.35
N LYS A 346 58.98 -12.15 14.76
CA LYS A 346 59.86 -13.25 15.20
C LYS A 346 60.57 -12.97 16.53
N THR A 347 59.78 -12.87 17.60
CA THR A 347 60.23 -13.22 18.97
C THR A 347 58.99 -13.57 19.79
N GLY A 348 58.70 -14.86 19.93
CA GLY A 348 57.55 -15.35 20.69
C GLY A 348 57.30 -16.83 20.50
N GLN A 349 58.10 -17.64 21.22
CA GLN A 349 58.12 -19.11 21.34
C GLN A 349 59.03 -19.88 20.38
#